data_AF-A0A523U658-F1
#
_entry.id   AF-A0A523U658-F1
#
_cell.length_a   1.000
_cell.length_b   1.000
_cell.length_c   1.000
_cell.angle_alpha   90.00
_cell.angle_beta   90.00
_cell.angle_gamma   90.00
#
_symmetry.space_group_name_H-M   'P 1'
#
loop_
_entity.id
_entity.type
_entity.pdbx_description
1 polymer ?
#
loop_
_entity_poly.entity_id
_entity_poly.type
_entity_poly.pdbx_seq_one_letter_code
_entity_poly.pdbx_strand_id
1 'polypeptide(L)'
;MAVYTSLIRGFIMSRFQIAAVVFLLLFTVPAFAWEGKLFVKCDVDGKVKVNGFVVGKTNELITNLPLGKIKFSVVAEGYDEQEMEITLKADETAKASVFMRDYTGGAKLPEKPPKKPKEEIKEEPGEEESKKEDEEKEKPKKFDIKETRKASKEDDNDLLRDIHSSDSDYLVRIVSAAALLRLESKASVDFLDGEFSEKFKSAPDKWFDDSPLFGQSRMLAGSVDIADAFDEKEVKFDTFEETVPGYAAVLIMKGKQEEYRKECRKLQKKMVRLKRKKATGWWGQYSQCDHDIKRMSKDIKDYKAFISRILSILKKRLRSIEDKDLAALAKYFYDHAKGKLKD
;
A
#
# COMPACT_ATOMS: atom_id res chain seq x y z
N MET A 1 45.65 0.12 55.34
CA MET A 1 44.71 0.79 54.40
C MET A 1 43.99 -0.32 53.64
N ALA A 2 42.81 -0.74 54.14
CA ALA A 2 41.48 -0.37 53.61
C ALA A 2 41.22 -1.03 52.23
N VAL A 3 40.68 -2.26 52.18
CA VAL A 3 39.24 -2.62 52.18
C VAL A 3 38.47 -1.91 51.07
N TYR A 4 38.10 -2.63 49.99
CA TYR A 4 36.81 -2.51 49.30
C TYR A 4 36.62 -3.70 48.33
N THR A 5 36.03 -4.76 48.86
CA THR A 5 35.32 -5.81 48.12
C THR A 5 33.82 -5.62 48.38
N SER A 6 32.98 -5.97 47.40
CA SER A 6 31.50 -6.00 47.41
C SER A 6 30.80 -4.76 46.84
N LEU A 7 30.09 -4.95 45.71
CA LEU A 7 28.67 -4.61 45.48
C LEU A 7 28.36 -4.43 43.98
N ILE A 8 28.14 -5.52 43.24
CA ILE A 8 27.20 -5.52 42.11
C ILE A 8 26.46 -6.86 42.13
N ARG A 9 25.39 -6.92 42.91
CA ARG A 9 24.43 -8.02 42.97
C ARG A 9 23.04 -7.42 42.67
N GLY A 10 22.40 -7.93 41.63
CA GLY A 10 20.93 -7.96 41.54
C GLY A 10 20.27 -6.88 40.71
N PHE A 11 20.13 -7.11 39.39
CA PHE A 11 18.94 -6.68 38.66
C PHE A 11 18.61 -7.73 37.58
N ILE A 12 18.12 -8.89 38.02
CA ILE A 12 17.47 -9.87 37.15
C ILE A 12 16.02 -9.41 37.04
N MET A 13 15.74 -8.52 36.09
CA MET A 13 14.38 -8.17 35.74
C MET A 13 13.80 -9.30 34.87
N SER A 14 12.72 -9.91 35.37
CA SER A 14 12.01 -11.01 34.74
C SER A 14 11.46 -10.62 33.36
N ARG A 15 11.87 -11.37 32.32
CA ARG A 15 11.41 -11.22 30.92
C ARG A 15 9.90 -11.43 30.72
N PHE A 16 9.18 -11.84 31.76
CA PHE A 16 7.73 -12.09 31.68
C PHE A 16 6.85 -10.85 31.86
N GLN A 17 7.35 -9.72 32.39
CA GLN A 17 6.51 -8.52 32.57
C GLN A 17 6.52 -7.51 31.41
N ILE A 18 7.50 -7.58 30.50
CA ILE A 18 7.54 -6.70 29.31
C ILE A 18 6.51 -7.15 28.25
N ALA A 19 6.14 -8.44 28.23
CA ALA A 19 5.17 -8.96 27.27
C ALA A 19 3.71 -8.48 27.53
N ALA A 20 3.36 -8.16 28.79
CA ALA A 20 2.00 -7.76 29.14
C ALA A 20 1.67 -6.30 28.76
N VAL A 21 2.65 -5.40 28.76
CA VAL A 21 2.44 -3.98 28.41
C VAL A 21 2.39 -3.77 26.89
N VAL A 22 3.09 -4.59 26.11
CA VAL A 22 3.07 -4.53 24.63
C VAL A 22 1.77 -5.13 24.05
N PHE A 23 1.11 -6.04 24.77
CA PHE A 23 -0.17 -6.61 24.32
C PHE A 23 -1.37 -5.68 24.53
N LEU A 24 -1.27 -4.71 25.46
CA LEU A 24 -2.35 -3.78 25.80
C LEU A 24 -2.36 -2.49 24.93
N LEU A 25 -1.32 -2.24 24.14
CA LEU A 25 -1.25 -1.13 23.17
C LEU A 25 -1.57 -1.53 21.72
N LEU A 26 -1.90 -2.80 21.46
CA LEU A 26 -2.25 -3.30 20.11
C LEU A 26 -3.76 -3.45 19.85
N PHE A 27 -4.62 -3.06 20.78
CA PHE A 27 -6.09 -3.18 20.64
C PHE A 27 -6.85 -1.87 20.82
N THR A 28 -6.25 -0.74 20.46
CA THR A 28 -7.00 0.49 20.15
C THR A 28 -6.87 0.80 18.67
N VAL A 29 -7.27 -0.14 17.81
CA VAL A 29 -7.68 0.24 16.45
C VAL A 29 -8.93 1.09 16.66
N PRO A 30 -8.95 2.38 16.26
CA PRO A 30 -10.20 3.11 16.22
C PRO A 30 -11.16 2.26 15.41
N ALA A 31 -12.28 1.86 16.02
CA ALA A 31 -13.32 1.15 15.31
C ALA A 31 -13.68 2.02 14.09
N PHE A 32 -13.17 1.65 12.92
CA PHE A 32 -13.67 2.17 11.67
C PHE A 32 -15.12 1.71 11.66
N ALA A 33 -16.02 2.62 12.01
CA ALA A 33 -17.43 2.34 12.14
C ALA A 33 -17.97 1.97 10.75
N TRP A 34 -17.92 0.68 10.42
CA TRP A 34 -18.55 0.09 9.25
C TRP A 34 -20.01 -0.16 9.58
N GLU A 35 -20.77 0.92 9.76
CA GLU A 35 -22.20 0.85 10.10
C GLU A 35 -23.08 1.49 9.04
N GLY A 36 -22.53 1.80 7.86
CA GLY A 36 -23.31 2.32 6.73
C GLY A 36 -24.35 1.32 6.25
N LYS A 37 -25.58 1.81 6.04
CA LYS A 37 -26.71 1.04 5.49
C LYS A 37 -27.11 1.63 4.15
N LEU A 38 -27.21 0.78 3.12
CA LEU A 38 -27.61 1.17 1.77
C LEU A 38 -28.76 0.30 1.30
N PHE A 39 -29.82 0.94 0.80
CA PHE A 39 -30.91 0.27 0.10
C PHE A 39 -30.95 0.75 -1.34
N VAL A 40 -30.68 -0.15 -2.29
CA VAL A 40 -30.67 0.15 -3.73
C VAL A 40 -31.95 -0.37 -4.36
N LYS A 41 -32.88 0.54 -4.66
CA LYS A 41 -34.09 0.21 -5.42
C LYS A 41 -33.76 0.14 -6.90
N CYS A 42 -34.06 -0.98 -7.52
CA CYS A 42 -33.82 -1.21 -8.95
C CYS A 42 -35.07 -1.83 -9.58
N ASP A 43 -35.31 -1.53 -10.84
CA ASP A 43 -36.39 -2.12 -11.64
C ASP A 43 -36.13 -3.59 -12.00
N VAL A 44 -34.87 -4.02 -11.97
CA VAL A 44 -34.45 -5.39 -12.23
C VAL A 44 -33.58 -5.98 -11.10
N ASP A 45 -33.57 -7.31 -11.02
CA ASP A 45 -32.70 -8.04 -10.10
C ASP A 45 -31.25 -7.98 -10.58
N GLY A 46 -30.37 -7.46 -9.73
CA GLY A 46 -28.96 -7.21 -10.04
C GLY A 46 -28.06 -7.34 -8.83
N LYS A 47 -26.75 -7.27 -9.08
CA LYS A 47 -25.72 -7.25 -8.04
C LYS A 47 -25.25 -5.82 -7.82
N VAL A 48 -25.13 -5.42 -6.56
CA VAL A 48 -24.56 -4.13 -6.16
C VAL A 48 -23.09 -4.34 -5.84
N LYS A 49 -22.23 -3.59 -6.52
CA LYS A 49 -20.79 -3.54 -6.23
C LYS A 49 -20.44 -2.22 -5.58
N VAL A 50 -19.58 -2.25 -4.56
CA VAL A 50 -18.97 -1.04 -3.98
C VAL A 50 -17.47 -1.19 -4.18
N ASN A 51 -16.83 -0.19 -4.80
CA ASN A 51 -15.41 -0.23 -5.18
C ASN A 51 -15.01 -1.53 -5.92
N GLY A 52 -15.89 -2.04 -6.79
CA GLY A 52 -15.65 -3.26 -7.58
C GLY A 52 -15.99 -4.59 -6.89
N PHE A 53 -16.26 -4.62 -5.58
CA PHE A 53 -16.63 -5.83 -4.86
C PHE A 53 -18.14 -5.98 -4.73
N VAL A 54 -18.69 -7.18 -5.00
CA VAL A 54 -20.12 -7.46 -4.81
C VAL A 54 -20.43 -7.47 -3.31
N VAL A 55 -21.23 -6.51 -2.86
CA VAL A 55 -21.60 -6.34 -1.46
C VAL A 55 -23.04 -6.79 -1.17
N GLY A 56 -23.86 -6.97 -2.21
CA GLY A 56 -25.25 -7.40 -2.07
C GLY A 56 -26.01 -7.43 -3.38
N LYS A 57 -27.34 -7.52 -3.29
CA LYS A 57 -28.26 -7.50 -4.43
C LYS A 57 -29.13 -6.24 -4.40
N THR A 58 -29.72 -5.91 -5.55
CA THR A 58 -30.75 -4.86 -5.63
C THR A 58 -31.98 -5.27 -4.82
N ASN A 59 -32.75 -4.29 -4.36
CA ASN A 59 -33.96 -4.45 -3.55
C ASN A 59 -33.75 -5.13 -2.18
N GLU A 60 -32.49 -5.35 -1.76
CA GLU A 60 -32.10 -5.83 -0.44
C GLU A 60 -31.40 -4.71 0.37
N LEU A 61 -31.46 -4.81 1.71
CA LEU A 61 -30.74 -3.90 2.61
C LEU A 61 -29.30 -4.37 2.78
N ILE A 62 -28.35 -3.58 2.29
CA ILE A 62 -26.91 -3.83 2.41
C ILE A 62 -26.41 -3.11 3.65
N THR A 63 -25.71 -3.84 4.52
CA THR A 63 -25.19 -3.34 5.80
C THR A 63 -23.67 -3.46 5.86
N ASN A 64 -23.05 -2.91 6.91
CA ASN A 64 -21.60 -2.93 7.13
C ASN A 64 -20.77 -2.24 6.03
N LEU A 65 -21.32 -1.16 5.46
CA LEU A 65 -20.61 -0.35 4.47
C LEU A 65 -19.78 0.76 5.14
N PRO A 66 -18.67 1.19 4.51
CA PRO A 66 -17.88 2.30 5.03
C PRO A 66 -18.69 3.61 4.98
N LEU A 67 -18.65 4.36 6.08
CA LEU A 67 -19.27 5.68 6.16
C LEU A 67 -18.53 6.70 5.25
N GLY A 68 -19.26 7.72 4.81
CA GLY A 68 -18.75 8.75 3.90
C GLY A 68 -19.25 8.60 2.46
N LYS A 69 -18.59 9.30 1.52
CA LYS A 69 -18.92 9.23 0.09
C LYS A 69 -18.40 7.93 -0.50
N ILE A 70 -19.30 7.12 -1.04
CA ILE A 70 -18.97 5.86 -1.70
C ILE A 70 -19.47 5.87 -3.14
N LYS A 71 -18.70 5.24 -4.04
CA LYS A 71 -19.13 4.92 -5.40
C LYS A 71 -19.56 3.47 -5.44
N PHE A 72 -20.74 3.22 -6.00
CA PHE A 72 -21.26 1.89 -6.20
C PHE A 72 -21.74 1.71 -7.64
N SER A 73 -21.71 0.48 -8.14
CA SER A 73 -22.23 0.12 -9.45
C SER A 73 -23.27 -0.99 -9.32
N VAL A 74 -24.24 -1.00 -10.23
CA VAL A 74 -25.25 -2.05 -10.34
C VAL A 74 -25.06 -2.79 -11.64
N VAL A 75 -24.98 -4.12 -11.56
CA VAL A 75 -24.84 -5.00 -12.73
C VAL A 75 -25.99 -6.00 -12.74
N ALA A 76 -26.69 -6.05 -13.87
CA ALA A 76 -27.75 -7.01 -14.13
C ALA A 76 -27.50 -7.67 -15.50
N GLU A 77 -27.96 -8.91 -15.67
CA GLU A 77 -27.77 -9.65 -16.92
C GLU A 77 -28.64 -9.04 -18.04
N GLY A 78 -28.01 -8.68 -19.16
CA GLY A 78 -28.69 -8.03 -20.29
C GLY A 78 -28.78 -6.49 -20.20
N TYR A 79 -28.17 -5.87 -19.20
CA TYR A 79 -28.20 -4.43 -18.96
C TYR A 79 -26.80 -3.80 -18.87
N ASP A 80 -26.70 -2.50 -19.18
CA ASP A 80 -25.47 -1.72 -18.97
C ASP A 80 -25.20 -1.48 -17.47
N GLU A 81 -23.94 -1.60 -17.06
CA GLU A 81 -23.51 -1.27 -15.69
C GLU A 81 -23.75 0.22 -15.40
N GLN A 82 -24.48 0.52 -14.32
CA GLN A 82 -24.78 1.89 -13.89
C GLN A 82 -23.96 2.23 -12.65
N GLU A 83 -23.13 3.27 -12.73
CA GLU A 83 -22.35 3.80 -11.60
C GLU A 83 -23.04 5.01 -10.96
N MET A 84 -23.05 5.05 -9.63
CA MET A 84 -23.60 6.14 -8.84
C MET A 84 -22.73 6.43 -7.60
N GLU A 85 -22.85 7.65 -7.09
CA GLU A 85 -22.18 8.09 -5.86
C GLU A 85 -23.23 8.48 -4.80
N ILE A 86 -23.04 8.01 -3.56
CA ILE A 86 -23.92 8.31 -2.43
C ILE A 86 -23.11 8.54 -1.16
N THR A 87 -23.62 9.37 -0.25
CA THR A 87 -23.00 9.60 1.06
C THR A 87 -23.71 8.78 2.12
N LEU A 88 -22.99 7.88 2.78
CA LEU A 88 -23.48 7.11 3.93
C LEU A 88 -23.14 7.84 5.23
N LYS A 89 -24.13 7.95 6.12
CA LYS A 89 -23.96 8.48 7.49
C LYS A 89 -24.22 7.37 8.50
N ALA A 90 -23.66 7.52 9.70
CA ALA A 90 -23.94 6.61 10.81
C ALA A 90 -25.44 6.62 11.11
N ASP A 91 -25.99 5.45 11.45
CA ASP A 91 -27.40 5.23 11.83
C ASP A 91 -28.48 5.57 10.79
N GLU A 92 -28.11 6.06 9.60
CA GLU A 92 -29.04 6.37 8.51
C GLU A 92 -28.97 5.33 7.38
N THR A 93 -30.14 4.89 6.90
CA THR A 93 -30.23 4.08 5.68
C THR A 93 -30.30 4.99 4.46
N ALA A 94 -29.21 5.06 3.71
CA ALA A 94 -29.18 5.75 2.43
C ALA A 94 -30.00 4.98 1.40
N LYS A 95 -30.83 5.68 0.62
CA LYS A 95 -31.67 5.09 -0.44
C LYS A 95 -31.22 5.61 -1.79
N ALA A 96 -30.92 4.69 -2.71
CA ALA A 96 -30.62 4.99 -4.10
C ALA A 96 -31.66 4.32 -5.00
N SER A 97 -32.06 5.01 -6.06
CA SER A 97 -32.93 4.45 -7.10
C SER A 97 -32.16 4.39 -8.42
N VAL A 98 -32.08 3.20 -9.00
CA VAL A 98 -31.38 2.93 -10.26
C VAL A 98 -32.41 2.45 -11.28
N PHE A 99 -32.28 2.93 -12.50
CA PHE A 99 -33.04 2.46 -13.66
C PHE A 99 -32.04 1.89 -14.66
N MET A 100 -32.12 0.59 -14.90
CA MET A 100 -31.17 -0.08 -15.79
C MET A 100 -31.56 0.14 -17.26
N ARG A 101 -30.57 0.21 -18.15
CA ARG A 101 -30.80 0.32 -19.60
C ARG A 101 -30.47 -1.02 -20.24
N ASP A 102 -31.42 -1.56 -21.00
CA ASP A 102 -31.20 -2.80 -21.76
C ASP A 102 -30.06 -2.62 -22.77
N TYR A 103 -29.23 -3.65 -22.95
CA TYR A 103 -28.14 -3.69 -23.92
C TYR A 103 -28.63 -3.59 -25.39
N THR A 104 -29.91 -3.85 -25.63
CA THR A 104 -30.51 -3.76 -26.96
C THR A 104 -30.64 -2.31 -27.40
N GLY A 105 -29.78 -1.89 -28.34
CA GLY A 105 -29.86 -0.60 -29.01
C GLY A 105 -31.27 -0.30 -29.52
N GLY A 106 -31.96 0.61 -28.84
CA GLY A 106 -33.31 1.02 -29.21
C GLY A 106 -33.91 1.94 -28.14
N ALA A 107 -34.04 3.22 -28.48
CA ALA A 107 -34.44 4.30 -27.59
C ALA A 107 -35.73 4.05 -26.77
N LYS A 108 -35.68 4.42 -25.48
CA LYS A 108 -36.78 5.06 -24.74
C LYS A 108 -36.24 5.73 -23.47
N LEU A 109 -35.93 7.02 -23.59
CA LEU A 109 -35.84 7.94 -22.45
C LEU A 109 -37.24 8.48 -22.16
N PRO A 110 -37.77 8.36 -20.93
CA PRO A 110 -38.66 9.36 -20.39
C PRO A 110 -37.87 10.41 -19.59
N GLU A 111 -38.23 11.65 -19.87
CA GLU A 111 -37.62 12.89 -19.44
C GLU A 111 -37.77 13.17 -17.93
N LYS A 112 -36.90 14.08 -17.47
CA LYS A 112 -36.99 14.99 -16.30
C LYS A 112 -36.48 14.49 -14.93
N PRO A 113 -35.38 15.07 -14.43
CA PRO A 113 -35.16 15.22 -12.99
C PRO A 113 -35.85 16.50 -12.47
N PRO A 114 -36.60 16.46 -11.35
CA PRO A 114 -37.08 17.66 -10.69
C PRO A 114 -35.93 18.37 -9.97
N LYS A 115 -35.76 19.66 -10.31
CA LYS A 115 -35.00 20.65 -9.54
C LYS A 115 -35.44 20.66 -8.08
N LYS A 116 -34.49 20.71 -7.14
CA LYS A 116 -34.72 21.28 -5.81
C LYS A 116 -33.80 22.49 -5.56
N PRO A 117 -34.27 23.45 -4.74
CA PRO A 117 -33.84 24.84 -4.78
C PRO A 117 -32.55 25.10 -3.99
N LYS A 118 -31.88 26.18 -4.41
CA LYS A 118 -30.87 26.90 -3.64
C LYS A 118 -31.50 27.47 -2.36
N GLU A 119 -30.87 27.25 -1.22
CA GLU A 119 -31.01 28.11 -0.05
C GLU A 119 -29.78 29.01 0.03
N GLU A 120 -30.05 30.32 -0.06
CA GLU A 120 -29.16 31.40 0.36
C GLU A 120 -29.18 31.47 1.88
N ILE A 121 -28.01 31.53 2.52
CA ILE A 121 -27.87 32.07 3.87
C ILE A 121 -26.99 33.31 3.73
N LYS A 122 -27.55 34.44 4.15
CA LYS A 122 -26.90 35.73 4.26
C LYS A 122 -26.68 36.08 5.72
N GLU A 123 -25.53 36.69 5.93
CA GLU A 123 -25.16 37.72 6.93
C GLU A 123 -24.51 37.30 8.26
N GLU A 124 -23.37 37.98 8.47
CA GLU A 124 -22.39 38.04 9.56
C GLU A 124 -22.94 38.87 10.75
N PRO A 125 -22.12 39.48 11.63
CA PRO A 125 -21.05 38.96 12.50
C PRO A 125 -21.37 39.25 13.99
N GLY A 126 -20.67 38.59 14.91
CA GLY A 126 -20.67 38.96 16.32
C GLY A 126 -19.36 38.60 16.98
N GLU A 127 -18.49 39.59 17.13
CA GLU A 127 -17.31 39.56 18.00
C GLU A 127 -17.74 39.48 19.47
N GLU A 128 -17.11 38.62 20.27
CA GLU A 128 -16.60 39.03 21.58
C GLU A 128 -15.58 38.02 22.12
N GLU A 129 -14.40 38.55 22.46
CA GLU A 129 -13.27 37.86 23.06
C GLU A 129 -13.60 37.30 24.45
N SER A 130 -13.10 36.11 24.77
CA SER A 130 -12.51 35.89 26.11
C SER A 130 -11.49 34.76 26.10
N LYS A 131 -10.28 35.13 26.54
CA LYS A 131 -9.11 34.29 26.79
C LYS A 131 -9.44 33.04 27.61
N LYS A 132 -9.06 31.88 27.08
CA LYS A 132 -8.47 30.77 27.84
C LYS A 132 -7.32 30.19 27.01
N GLU A 133 -6.16 30.07 27.66
CA GLU A 133 -5.03 29.30 27.17
C GLU A 133 -5.44 27.82 27.08
N ASP A 134 -5.96 27.43 25.93
CA ASP A 134 -6.03 26.04 25.52
C ASP A 134 -4.76 25.77 24.70
N GLU A 135 -4.04 24.70 25.01
CA GLU A 135 -3.08 24.10 24.07
C GLU A 135 -3.87 23.74 22.80
N GLU A 136 -3.95 24.70 21.89
CA GLU A 136 -4.48 24.52 20.56
C GLU A 136 -3.56 23.52 19.88
N LYS A 137 -3.96 22.24 19.92
CA LYS A 137 -3.39 21.22 19.05
C LYS A 137 -3.60 21.71 17.63
N GLU A 138 -2.59 22.42 17.09
CA GLU A 138 -2.57 22.88 15.72
C GLU A 138 -2.98 21.70 14.86
N LYS A 139 -4.09 21.88 14.13
CA LYS A 139 -4.58 20.85 13.22
C LYS A 139 -3.41 20.50 12.29
N PRO A 140 -3.11 19.20 12.07
CA PRO A 140 -1.97 18.80 11.28
C PRO A 140 -2.07 19.46 9.89
N LYS A 141 -1.06 20.27 9.58
CA LYS A 141 -0.98 20.98 8.30
C LYS A 141 -0.80 19.95 7.19
N LYS A 142 -1.74 19.89 6.25
CA LYS A 142 -1.65 19.04 5.06
C LYS A 142 -0.97 19.81 3.96
N PHE A 143 0.13 19.27 3.45
CA PHE A 143 0.87 19.85 2.33
C PHE A 143 0.46 19.20 1.01
N ASP A 144 0.67 19.93 -0.09
CA ASP A 144 0.44 19.43 -1.44
C ASP A 144 1.75 19.19 -2.22
N ILE A 145 1.64 18.49 -3.36
CA ILE A 145 2.79 18.17 -4.22
C ILE A 145 3.39 19.45 -4.83
N LYS A 146 2.58 20.49 -5.07
CA LYS A 146 3.03 21.73 -5.70
C LYS A 146 3.90 22.54 -4.75
N GLU A 147 3.52 22.64 -3.48
CA GLU A 147 4.27 23.23 -2.39
C GLU A 147 5.60 22.50 -2.21
N THR A 148 5.57 21.17 -2.21
CA THR A 148 6.80 20.36 -2.10
C THR A 148 7.76 20.62 -3.26
N ARG A 149 7.24 20.68 -4.49
CA ARG A 149 8.04 21.01 -5.68
C ARG A 149 8.55 22.44 -5.66
N LYS A 150 7.78 23.38 -5.11
CA LYS A 150 8.21 24.77 -4.95
C LYS A 150 9.36 24.84 -3.93
N ALA A 151 9.21 24.21 -2.77
CA ALA A 151 10.26 24.10 -1.75
C ALA A 151 11.53 23.45 -2.31
N SER A 152 11.40 22.36 -3.09
CA SER A 152 12.52 21.73 -3.79
C SER A 152 13.23 22.71 -4.73
N LYS A 153 12.49 23.48 -5.55
CA LYS A 153 13.09 24.46 -6.49
C LYS A 153 13.75 25.64 -5.78
N GLU A 154 13.25 26.02 -4.61
CA GLU A 154 13.79 27.08 -3.76
C GLU A 154 14.94 26.56 -2.86
N ASP A 155 15.25 25.26 -2.93
CA ASP A 155 16.20 24.55 -2.08
C ASP A 155 15.96 24.78 -0.57
N ASP A 156 14.68 24.90 -0.17
CA ASP A 156 14.23 25.12 1.21
C ASP A 156 14.23 23.81 2.00
N ASN A 157 15.38 23.47 2.58
CA ASN A 157 15.59 22.24 3.34
C ASN A 157 14.69 22.11 4.58
N ASP A 158 14.39 23.22 5.26
CA ASP A 158 13.62 23.18 6.51
C ASP A 158 12.15 22.92 6.19
N LEU A 159 11.58 23.62 5.19
CA LEU A 159 10.23 23.34 4.72
C LEU A 159 10.09 21.90 4.19
N LEU A 160 11.09 21.38 3.47
CA LEU A 160 11.08 19.99 3.03
C LEU A 160 11.08 19.00 4.20
N ARG A 161 11.80 19.28 5.29
CA ARG A 161 11.79 18.44 6.50
C ARG A 161 10.44 18.51 7.23
N ASP A 162 9.81 19.69 7.25
CA ASP A 162 8.49 19.87 7.85
C ASP A 162 7.42 19.10 7.04
N ILE A 163 7.42 19.23 5.71
CA ILE A 163 6.55 18.46 4.83
C ILE A 163 6.76 16.95 5.05
N HIS A 164 8.01 16.55 5.14
CA HIS A 164 8.40 15.16 5.26
C HIS A 164 7.93 14.52 6.57
N SER A 165 8.02 15.26 7.68
CA SER A 165 7.62 14.82 9.01
C SER A 165 6.11 14.95 9.28
N SER A 166 5.37 15.59 8.36
CA SER A 166 3.92 15.79 8.47
C SER A 166 3.10 14.54 8.14
N ASP A 167 1.81 14.59 8.49
CA ASP A 167 0.78 13.61 8.12
C ASP A 167 0.30 13.78 6.65
N SER A 168 1.14 14.33 5.78
CA SER A 168 0.81 14.53 4.37
C SER A 168 0.67 13.21 3.61
N ASP A 169 0.12 13.30 2.40
CA ASP A 169 -0.03 12.16 1.51
C ASP A 169 1.30 11.43 1.31
N TYR A 170 1.25 10.10 1.21
CA TYR A 170 2.42 9.26 1.04
C TYR A 170 3.31 9.73 -0.12
N LEU A 171 2.71 10.08 -1.26
CA LEU A 171 3.44 10.56 -2.43
C LEU A 171 4.14 11.90 -2.15
N VAL A 172 3.49 12.80 -1.41
CA VAL A 172 4.09 14.08 -0.97
C VAL A 172 5.34 13.82 -0.13
N ARG A 173 5.29 12.88 0.81
CA ARG A 173 6.44 12.50 1.63
C ARG A 173 7.57 11.88 0.79
N ILE A 174 7.25 11.02 -0.18
CA ILE A 174 8.26 10.47 -1.09
C ILE A 174 8.92 11.56 -1.95
N VAL A 175 8.14 12.50 -2.49
CA VAL A 175 8.68 13.62 -3.28
C VAL A 175 9.58 14.51 -2.41
N SER A 176 9.18 14.81 -1.17
CA SER A 176 10.01 15.57 -0.23
C SER A 176 11.33 14.84 0.08
N ALA A 177 11.29 13.53 0.27
CA ALA A 177 12.46 12.71 0.53
C ALA A 177 13.41 12.68 -0.70
N ALA A 178 12.84 12.61 -1.90
CA ALA A 178 13.59 12.66 -3.16
C ALA A 178 14.30 14.01 -3.37
N ALA A 179 13.62 15.11 -3.04
CA ALA A 179 14.23 16.44 -3.04
C ALA A 179 15.38 16.53 -2.02
N LEU A 180 15.17 16.03 -0.80
CA LEU A 180 16.21 15.98 0.23
C LEU A 180 17.39 15.06 -0.16
N LEU A 181 17.15 13.97 -0.90
CA LEU A 181 18.22 13.14 -1.48
C LEU A 181 19.05 13.92 -2.50
N ARG A 182 18.39 14.69 -3.39
CA ARG A 182 19.08 15.55 -4.37
C ARG A 182 19.98 16.56 -3.66
N LEU A 183 19.55 17.04 -2.50
CA LEU A 183 20.29 17.97 -1.63
C LEU A 183 21.31 17.28 -0.70
N GLU A 184 21.56 15.98 -0.89
CA GLU A 184 22.53 15.18 -0.12
C GLU A 184 22.29 15.18 1.41
N SER A 185 21.04 15.41 1.84
CA SER A 185 20.66 15.37 3.25
C SER A 185 20.67 13.93 3.77
N LYS A 186 21.34 13.66 4.89
CA LYS A 186 21.33 12.32 5.52
C LYS A 186 19.95 11.88 5.98
N ALA A 187 19.09 12.83 6.36
CA ALA A 187 17.75 12.55 6.88
C ALA A 187 16.86 11.81 5.87
N SER A 188 17.06 12.02 4.56
CA SER A 188 16.26 11.34 3.54
C SER A 188 16.63 9.87 3.39
N VAL A 189 17.90 9.49 3.56
CA VAL A 189 18.33 8.09 3.47
C VAL A 189 17.68 7.27 4.57
N ASP A 190 17.76 7.74 5.82
CA ASP A 190 17.19 7.03 6.98
C ASP A 190 15.66 6.85 6.83
N PHE A 191 14.97 7.87 6.31
CA PHE A 191 13.55 7.75 6.03
C PHE A 191 13.27 6.73 4.93
N LEU A 192 13.96 6.81 3.80
CA LEU A 192 13.70 5.93 2.66
C LEU A 192 14.02 4.47 3.03
N ASP A 193 15.07 4.23 3.81
CA ASP A 193 15.38 2.91 4.37
C ASP A 193 14.27 2.41 5.31
N GLY A 194 13.68 3.30 6.11
CA GLY A 194 12.56 2.99 7.00
C GLY A 194 11.26 2.67 6.25
N GLU A 195 10.87 3.56 5.34
CA GLU A 195 9.62 3.48 4.57
C GLU A 195 9.67 2.29 3.58
N PHE A 196 10.80 2.11 2.93
CA PHE A 196 11.05 1.01 1.99
C PHE A 196 11.75 -0.19 2.63
N SER A 197 11.54 -0.41 3.92
CA SER A 197 11.93 -1.66 4.56
C SER A 197 11.11 -2.85 4.01
N GLU A 198 11.48 -4.08 4.39
CA GLU A 198 10.90 -5.34 3.88
C GLU A 198 9.37 -5.44 3.94
N LYS A 199 8.69 -4.55 4.68
CA LYS A 199 7.24 -4.62 4.90
C LYS A 199 6.44 -3.50 4.24
N PHE A 200 7.06 -2.48 3.63
CA PHE A 200 6.37 -1.36 2.94
C PHE A 200 5.09 -0.91 3.68
N LYS A 201 5.16 -0.80 5.02
CA LYS A 201 3.95 -0.81 5.85
C LYS A 201 3.08 0.41 5.65
N SER A 202 3.69 1.52 5.27
CA SER A 202 3.08 2.83 5.17
C SER A 202 2.50 3.12 3.78
N ALA A 203 2.81 2.30 2.78
CA ALA A 203 2.34 2.52 1.41
C ALA A 203 0.82 2.26 1.30
N PRO A 204 0.03 3.19 0.73
CA PRO A 204 -1.41 3.01 0.54
C PRO A 204 -1.74 1.79 -0.34
N ASP A 205 -2.82 1.07 -0.04
CA ASP A 205 -3.29 -0.08 -0.85
C ASP A 205 -3.46 0.27 -2.33
N LYS A 206 -4.15 1.37 -2.58
CA LYS A 206 -4.45 1.88 -3.91
C LYS A 206 -3.20 1.99 -4.80
N TRP A 207 -2.07 2.27 -4.19
CA TRP A 207 -0.82 2.47 -4.91
C TRP A 207 -0.22 1.16 -5.42
N PHE A 208 -0.49 0.05 -4.76
CA PHE A 208 -0.22 -1.28 -5.29
C PHE A 208 -1.28 -1.66 -6.34
N ASP A 209 -2.56 -1.39 -6.07
CA ASP A 209 -3.64 -1.76 -6.98
C ASP A 209 -3.54 -1.10 -8.37
N ASP A 210 -3.09 0.16 -8.39
CA ASP A 210 -2.91 0.95 -9.62
C ASP A 210 -1.56 0.64 -10.32
N SER A 211 -0.64 -0.07 -9.65
CA SER A 211 0.68 -0.33 -10.21
C SER A 211 0.60 -1.37 -11.33
N PRO A 212 1.28 -1.19 -12.47
CA PRO A 212 1.35 -2.23 -13.48
C PRO A 212 2.05 -3.50 -12.97
N LEU A 213 2.84 -3.38 -11.90
CA LEU A 213 3.67 -4.43 -11.31
C LEU A 213 2.96 -5.26 -10.24
N PHE A 214 1.98 -4.66 -9.59
CA PHE A 214 1.25 -5.26 -8.49
C PHE A 214 -0.21 -5.40 -8.95
N GLY A 215 -0.75 -6.61 -8.90
CA GLY A 215 -2.18 -6.78 -9.09
C GLY A 215 -2.96 -6.36 -7.84
N GLN A 216 -4.24 -6.75 -7.78
CA GLN A 216 -5.09 -6.57 -6.58
C GLN A 216 -4.53 -7.25 -5.31
N SER A 217 -3.54 -8.13 -5.46
CA SER A 217 -2.80 -8.69 -4.34
C SER A 217 -1.49 -7.92 -4.16
N ARG A 218 -1.27 -7.33 -2.98
CA ARG A 218 0.05 -6.87 -2.49
C ARG A 218 1.15 -7.94 -2.55
N MET A 219 0.78 -9.18 -2.84
CA MET A 219 1.72 -10.22 -3.23
C MET A 219 1.93 -10.17 -4.73
N LEU A 220 3.19 -10.01 -5.14
CA LEU A 220 3.62 -10.43 -6.46
C LEU A 220 3.11 -11.86 -6.67
N ALA A 221 2.29 -12.03 -7.70
CA ALA A 221 1.89 -13.32 -8.21
C ALA A 221 3.16 -14.09 -8.64
N GLY A 222 3.05 -15.34 -9.09
CA GLY A 222 4.24 -16.16 -9.38
C GLY A 222 5.24 -15.43 -10.29
N SER A 223 6.50 -15.88 -10.35
CA SER A 223 7.52 -15.24 -11.20
C SER A 223 7.07 -15.05 -12.67
N VAL A 224 6.16 -15.91 -13.13
CA VAL A 224 5.51 -15.88 -14.45
C VAL A 224 4.64 -14.62 -14.61
N ASP A 225 3.73 -14.36 -13.68
CA ASP A 225 2.77 -13.25 -13.77
C ASP A 225 3.48 -11.88 -13.82
N ILE A 226 4.62 -11.77 -13.14
CA ILE A 226 5.41 -10.53 -13.17
C ILE A 226 6.14 -10.36 -14.51
N ALA A 227 6.62 -11.45 -15.13
CA ALA A 227 7.27 -11.37 -16.43
C ALA A 227 6.28 -10.90 -17.50
N ASP A 228 5.07 -11.47 -17.50
CA ASP A 228 4.00 -11.10 -18.43
C ASP A 228 3.60 -9.63 -18.25
N ALA A 229 3.50 -9.15 -17.00
CA ALA A 229 3.22 -7.74 -16.72
C ALA A 229 4.27 -6.77 -17.30
N PHE A 230 5.56 -7.17 -17.37
CA PHE A 230 6.60 -6.34 -17.98
C PHE A 230 6.57 -6.35 -19.51
N ASP A 231 6.16 -7.46 -20.09
CA ASP A 231 6.09 -7.61 -21.54
C ASP A 231 4.83 -6.92 -22.10
N GLU A 232 3.71 -6.94 -21.37
CA GLU A 232 2.45 -6.34 -21.79
C GLU A 232 2.36 -4.83 -21.57
N LYS A 233 2.80 -4.31 -20.41
CA LYS A 233 2.46 -2.94 -19.98
C LYS A 233 3.53 -1.88 -20.29
N GLU A 234 4.57 -2.21 -21.05
CA GLU A 234 5.71 -1.32 -21.34
C GLU A 234 6.18 -0.51 -20.11
N VAL A 235 6.46 -1.14 -18.96
CA VAL A 235 6.82 -0.39 -17.74
C VAL A 235 8.02 0.54 -17.96
N LYS A 236 7.83 1.86 -17.81
CA LYS A 236 8.83 2.87 -18.21
C LYS A 236 9.68 3.38 -17.07
N PHE A 237 9.17 3.45 -15.84
CA PHE A 237 9.81 4.10 -14.68
C PHE A 237 10.09 5.59 -14.92
N ASP A 238 9.16 6.27 -15.58
CA ASP A 238 9.26 7.70 -15.91
C ASP A 238 8.55 8.60 -14.86
N THR A 239 7.83 8.00 -13.92
CA THR A 239 7.09 8.72 -12.85
C THR A 239 7.37 8.12 -11.47
N PHE A 240 7.09 8.88 -10.40
CA PHE A 240 7.23 8.38 -9.02
C PHE A 240 6.32 7.16 -8.76
N GLU A 241 5.14 7.17 -9.37
CA GLU A 241 4.13 6.11 -9.30
C GLU A 241 4.56 4.83 -10.00
N GLU A 242 5.55 4.87 -10.90
CA GLU A 242 6.12 3.66 -11.52
C GLU A 242 7.44 3.26 -10.86
N THR A 243 8.32 4.22 -10.60
CA THR A 243 9.69 3.98 -10.12
C THR A 243 9.70 3.37 -8.73
N VAL A 244 8.85 3.87 -7.83
CA VAL A 244 8.86 3.45 -6.44
C VAL A 244 8.22 2.05 -6.29
N PRO A 245 7.11 1.68 -6.96
CA PRO A 245 6.66 0.29 -6.94
C PRO A 245 7.66 -0.64 -7.62
N GLY A 246 8.36 -0.17 -8.67
CA GLY A 246 9.47 -0.90 -9.29
C GLY A 246 10.53 -1.32 -8.28
N TYR A 247 10.93 -0.39 -7.43
CA TYR A 247 11.86 -0.65 -6.35
C TYR A 247 11.28 -1.54 -5.24
N ALA A 248 10.02 -1.31 -4.85
CA ALA A 248 9.31 -2.17 -3.91
C ALA A 248 9.32 -3.64 -4.34
N ALA A 249 9.06 -3.87 -5.64
CA ALA A 249 9.04 -5.21 -6.21
C ALA A 249 10.41 -5.87 -6.04
N VAL A 250 11.50 -5.14 -6.32
CA VAL A 250 12.88 -5.63 -6.14
C VAL A 250 13.12 -6.12 -4.71
N LEU A 251 12.72 -5.34 -3.71
CA LEU A 251 12.90 -5.67 -2.31
C LEU A 251 12.09 -6.90 -1.90
N ILE A 252 10.81 -6.96 -2.30
CA ILE A 252 9.93 -8.10 -2.00
C ILE A 252 10.49 -9.40 -2.61
N MET A 253 10.93 -9.35 -3.88
CA MET A 253 11.50 -10.53 -4.54
C MET A 253 12.83 -10.95 -3.93
N LYS A 254 13.68 -10.01 -3.52
CA LYS A 254 14.92 -10.33 -2.80
C LYS A 254 14.60 -11.05 -1.48
N GLY A 255 13.63 -10.56 -0.72
CA GLY A 255 13.15 -11.22 0.50
C GLY A 255 12.66 -12.65 0.24
N LYS A 256 11.77 -12.84 -0.74
CA LYS A 256 11.28 -14.18 -1.16
C LYS A 256 12.43 -15.09 -1.62
N GLN A 257 13.40 -14.55 -2.35
CA GLN A 257 14.58 -15.30 -2.80
C GLN A 257 15.39 -15.83 -1.62
N GLU A 258 15.60 -15.03 -0.57
CA GLU A 258 16.30 -15.45 0.63
C GLU A 258 15.53 -16.49 1.45
N GLU A 259 14.21 -16.32 1.54
CA GLU A 259 13.32 -17.30 2.17
C GLU A 259 13.43 -18.67 1.49
N TYR A 260 13.26 -18.72 0.16
CA TYR A 260 13.40 -19.96 -0.61
C TYR A 260 14.80 -20.58 -0.50
N ARG A 261 15.87 -19.75 -0.41
CA ARG A 261 17.23 -20.26 -0.14
C ARG A 261 17.31 -20.93 1.24
N LYS A 262 16.71 -20.33 2.27
CA LYS A 262 16.68 -20.91 3.63
C LYS A 262 15.89 -22.21 3.65
N GLU A 263 14.77 -22.29 2.94
CA GLU A 263 13.94 -23.49 2.82
C GLU A 263 14.64 -24.62 2.04
N CYS A 264 15.26 -24.31 0.90
CA CYS A 264 16.10 -25.24 0.16
C CYS A 264 17.17 -25.88 1.08
N ARG A 265 17.87 -25.07 1.90
CA ARG A 265 18.86 -25.56 2.85
C ARG A 265 18.25 -26.49 3.92
N LYS A 266 17.04 -26.19 4.40
CA LYS A 266 16.32 -27.04 5.37
C LYS A 266 15.95 -28.38 4.73
N LEU A 267 15.41 -28.38 3.52
CA LEU A 267 15.05 -29.60 2.77
C LEU A 267 16.28 -30.44 2.43
N GLN A 268 17.38 -29.83 2.02
CA GLN A 268 18.66 -30.54 1.80
C GLN A 268 19.13 -31.26 3.07
N LYS A 269 19.10 -30.59 4.22
CA LYS A 269 19.43 -31.22 5.52
C LYS A 269 18.47 -32.37 5.85
N LYS A 270 17.17 -32.22 5.54
CA LYS A 270 16.17 -33.28 5.72
C LYS A 270 16.47 -34.48 4.82
N MET A 271 16.82 -34.26 3.55
CA MET A 271 17.20 -35.32 2.61
C MET A 271 18.42 -36.11 3.09
N VAL A 272 19.45 -35.42 3.60
CA VAL A 272 20.64 -36.08 4.18
C VAL A 272 20.24 -36.98 5.37
N ARG A 273 19.33 -36.52 6.23
CA ARG A 273 18.83 -37.30 7.38
C ARG A 273 18.01 -38.52 6.93
N LEU A 274 17.13 -38.35 5.94
CA LEU A 274 16.33 -39.45 5.38
C LEU A 274 17.23 -40.54 4.77
N LYS A 275 18.23 -40.12 3.98
CA LYS A 275 19.21 -41.01 3.37
C LYS A 275 20.00 -41.82 4.41
N ARG A 276 20.32 -41.20 5.57
CA ARG A 276 21.02 -41.89 6.68
C ARG A 276 20.14 -42.90 7.40
N LYS A 277 18.85 -42.61 7.61
CA LYS A 277 17.95 -43.48 8.37
C LYS A 277 17.55 -44.76 7.62
N LYS A 278 17.54 -44.75 6.27
CA LYS A 278 17.12 -45.88 5.42
C LYS A 278 15.78 -46.53 5.82
N ALA A 279 14.89 -45.81 6.51
CA ALA A 279 13.61 -46.33 6.97
C ALA A 279 12.67 -46.59 5.80
N THR A 280 11.83 -47.62 5.86
CA THR A 280 10.80 -47.91 4.85
C THR A 280 9.96 -46.66 4.55
N GLY A 281 9.71 -46.38 3.27
CA GLY A 281 8.98 -45.17 2.82
C GLY A 281 9.81 -43.89 2.66
N TRP A 282 11.12 -43.91 2.96
CA TRP A 282 11.98 -42.72 2.83
C TRP A 282 12.08 -42.16 1.41
N TRP A 283 11.98 -43.02 0.38
CA TRP A 283 12.05 -42.63 -1.03
C TRP A 283 10.95 -41.64 -1.44
N GLY A 284 9.72 -41.82 -0.93
CA GLY A 284 8.61 -40.90 -1.22
C GLY A 284 8.86 -39.50 -0.66
N GLN A 285 9.27 -39.42 0.61
CA GLN A 285 9.61 -38.14 1.25
C GLN A 285 10.84 -37.49 0.62
N TYR A 286 11.83 -38.29 0.20
CA TYR A 286 13.02 -37.81 -0.50
C TYR A 286 12.66 -37.21 -1.86
N SER A 287 11.84 -37.91 -2.65
CA SER A 287 11.37 -37.45 -3.95
C SER A 287 10.62 -36.12 -3.85
N GLN A 288 9.74 -35.99 -2.84
CA GLN A 288 9.04 -34.74 -2.59
C GLN A 288 10.00 -33.60 -2.23
N CYS A 289 10.97 -33.83 -1.33
CA CYS A 289 11.97 -32.81 -1.00
C CYS A 289 12.80 -32.39 -2.21
N ASP A 290 13.18 -33.35 -3.08
CA ASP A 290 13.93 -33.07 -4.32
C ASP A 290 13.11 -32.23 -5.29
N HIS A 291 11.83 -32.56 -5.47
CA HIS A 291 10.91 -31.80 -6.31
C HIS A 291 10.72 -30.37 -5.80
N ASP A 292 10.49 -30.19 -4.51
CA ASP A 292 10.33 -28.87 -3.88
C ASP A 292 11.59 -28.01 -4.02
N ILE A 293 12.78 -28.60 -3.83
CA ILE A 293 14.06 -27.90 -4.05
C ILE A 293 14.20 -27.47 -5.50
N LYS A 294 13.88 -28.35 -6.47
CA LYS A 294 13.96 -28.02 -7.90
C LYS A 294 13.03 -26.87 -8.26
N ARG A 295 11.79 -26.90 -7.76
CA ARG A 295 10.80 -25.83 -7.95
C ARG A 295 11.30 -24.50 -7.38
N MET A 296 11.66 -24.45 -6.09
CA MET A 296 12.16 -23.23 -5.46
C MET A 296 13.45 -22.70 -6.10
N SER A 297 14.34 -23.60 -6.55
CA SER A 297 15.57 -23.22 -7.26
C SER A 297 15.28 -22.54 -8.60
N LYS A 298 14.21 -22.96 -9.30
CA LYS A 298 13.71 -22.27 -10.50
C LYS A 298 13.20 -20.88 -10.13
N ASP A 299 12.31 -20.76 -9.15
CA ASP A 299 11.75 -19.47 -8.73
C ASP A 299 12.85 -18.48 -8.29
N ILE A 300 13.89 -18.95 -7.57
CA ILE A 300 15.06 -18.14 -7.19
C ILE A 300 15.79 -17.56 -8.42
N LYS A 301 15.90 -18.33 -9.51
CA LYS A 301 16.54 -17.88 -10.76
C LYS A 301 15.66 -16.87 -11.47
N ASP A 302 14.35 -17.13 -11.52
CA ASP A 302 13.39 -16.25 -12.18
C ASP A 302 13.35 -14.89 -11.46
N TYR A 303 13.28 -14.87 -10.12
CA TYR A 303 13.39 -13.63 -9.34
C TYR A 303 14.70 -12.89 -9.60
N LYS A 304 15.83 -13.61 -9.73
CA LYS A 304 17.12 -12.98 -10.04
C LYS A 304 17.11 -12.32 -11.42
N ALA A 305 16.59 -13.02 -12.44
CA ALA A 305 16.50 -12.51 -13.80
C ALA A 305 15.62 -11.26 -13.84
N PHE A 306 14.50 -11.31 -13.14
CA PHE A 306 13.54 -10.23 -13.10
C PHE A 306 14.07 -8.99 -12.34
N ILE A 307 14.68 -9.17 -11.17
CA ILE A 307 15.37 -8.07 -10.47
C ILE A 307 16.42 -7.43 -11.39
N SER A 308 17.17 -8.25 -12.13
CA SER A 308 18.17 -7.74 -13.08
C SER A 308 17.53 -6.92 -14.21
N ARG A 309 16.33 -7.32 -14.68
CA ARG A 309 15.55 -6.58 -15.68
C ARG A 309 15.10 -5.22 -15.14
N ILE A 310 14.52 -5.15 -13.93
CA ILE A 310 14.14 -3.88 -13.31
C ILE A 310 15.34 -2.95 -13.17
N LEU A 311 16.46 -3.46 -12.65
CA LEU A 311 17.67 -2.66 -12.49
C LEU A 311 18.24 -2.17 -13.82
N SER A 312 18.08 -2.94 -14.90
CA SER A 312 18.46 -2.51 -16.25
C SER A 312 17.61 -1.33 -16.72
N ILE A 313 16.29 -1.39 -16.51
CA ILE A 313 15.36 -0.31 -16.88
C ILE A 313 15.67 0.94 -16.06
N LEU A 314 15.79 0.83 -14.73
CA LEU A 314 16.17 1.95 -13.85
C LEU A 314 17.50 2.57 -14.29
N LYS A 315 18.52 1.75 -14.59
CA LYS A 315 19.82 2.24 -15.08
C LYS A 315 19.73 2.97 -16.42
N LYS A 316 18.91 2.49 -17.35
CA LYS A 316 18.69 3.14 -18.65
C LYS A 316 18.01 4.50 -18.44
N ARG A 317 16.99 4.54 -17.59
CA ARG A 317 16.18 5.74 -17.30
C ARG A 317 16.90 6.79 -16.50
N LEU A 318 17.83 6.40 -15.63
CA LEU A 318 18.72 7.32 -14.92
C LEU A 318 19.45 8.32 -15.83
N ARG A 319 19.60 8.01 -17.12
CA ARG A 319 20.24 8.91 -18.09
C ARG A 319 19.24 9.82 -18.84
N SER A 320 17.95 9.52 -18.78
CA SER A 320 16.90 10.19 -19.57
C SER A 320 15.87 10.94 -18.74
N ILE A 321 15.87 10.78 -17.40
CA ILE A 321 14.92 11.48 -16.53
C ILE A 321 15.28 12.98 -16.47
N GLU A 322 14.35 13.84 -16.88
CA GLU A 322 14.49 15.30 -16.80
C GLU A 322 14.24 15.84 -15.37
N ASP A 323 13.33 15.20 -14.62
CA ASP A 323 13.03 15.55 -13.23
C ASP A 323 14.18 15.16 -12.30
N LYS A 324 14.89 16.17 -11.78
CA LYS A 324 16.08 15.97 -10.94
C LYS A 324 15.77 15.21 -9.64
N ASP A 325 14.60 15.41 -9.06
CA ASP A 325 14.20 14.75 -7.80
C ASP A 325 13.93 13.26 -8.07
N LEU A 326 13.19 12.96 -9.14
CA LEU A 326 12.97 11.58 -9.56
C LEU A 326 14.28 10.87 -9.95
N ALA A 327 15.20 11.57 -10.63
CA ALA A 327 16.50 11.03 -10.99
C ALA A 327 17.34 10.70 -9.75
N ALA A 328 17.34 11.56 -8.73
CA ALA A 328 18.01 11.31 -7.45
C ALA A 328 17.43 10.08 -6.74
N LEU A 329 16.10 9.97 -6.71
CA LEU A 329 15.41 8.82 -6.10
C LEU A 329 15.72 7.51 -6.85
N ALA A 330 15.61 7.51 -8.17
CA ALA A 330 15.92 6.35 -9.01
C ALA A 330 17.39 5.90 -8.84
N LYS A 331 18.32 6.85 -8.65
CA LYS A 331 19.74 6.57 -8.42
C LYS A 331 19.93 5.86 -7.09
N TYR A 332 19.35 6.41 -6.03
CA TYR A 332 19.38 5.82 -4.71
C TYR A 332 18.81 4.40 -4.71
N PHE A 333 17.64 4.17 -5.34
CA PHE A 333 17.06 2.84 -5.47
C PHE A 333 17.96 1.86 -6.23
N TYR A 334 18.55 2.30 -7.34
CA TYR A 334 19.48 1.48 -8.11
C TYR A 334 20.70 1.07 -7.27
N ASP A 335 21.35 2.04 -6.62
CA ASP A 335 22.56 1.80 -5.83
C ASP A 335 22.27 0.94 -4.61
N HIS A 336 21.19 1.21 -3.89
CA HIS A 336 20.78 0.43 -2.73
C HIS A 336 20.39 -1.01 -3.10
N ALA A 337 19.57 -1.21 -4.14
CA ALA A 337 19.22 -2.55 -4.62
C ALA A 337 20.45 -3.32 -5.11
N LYS A 338 21.38 -2.65 -5.81
CA LYS A 338 22.64 -3.25 -6.26
C LYS A 338 23.53 -3.63 -5.09
N GLY A 339 23.56 -2.84 -4.02
CA GLY A 339 24.23 -3.17 -2.76
C GLY A 339 23.70 -4.48 -2.18
N LYS A 340 22.38 -4.58 -2.00
CA LYS A 340 21.73 -5.79 -1.46
C LYS A 340 21.83 -7.03 -2.35
N LEU A 341 22.18 -6.90 -3.63
CA LEU A 341 22.38 -8.04 -4.52
C LEU A 341 23.78 -8.64 -4.50
N LYS A 342 24.76 -7.91 -3.95
CA LYS A 342 26.13 -8.43 -3.80
C LYS A 342 26.24 -9.48 -2.68
N ASP A 343 25.30 -9.45 -1.74
CA ASP A 343 25.13 -10.42 -0.65
C ASP A 343 24.22 -11.60 -1.08
#